data_AF-A0A259SWX0-F1
#
_entry.id   AF-A0A259SWX0-F1
#
_cell.length_a   1.000
_cell.length_b   1.000
_cell.length_c   1.000
_cell.angle_alpha   90.00
_cell.angle_beta   90.00
_cell.angle_gamma   90.00
#
_symmetry.space_group_name_H-M   'P 1'
#
loop_
_entity.id
_entity.type
_entity.pdbx_description
1 polymer ?
#
loop_
_entity_poly.entity_id
_entity_poly.type
_entity_poly.pdbx_seq_one_letter_code
_entity_poly.pdbx_strand_id
1 'polypeptide(L)'
;MPVPDLSGVPPWAEFQDLKDKINDIVSKYNNLLVNLDSLNVVSLTADHITAGTIDANVVTIRSDLAAGAFIQIDGGGMRINNGSYDTFTANINGYVTMTGALIRSQSGYPMVVMDPNSDLIGAYASPSSYITINPTASPVGSPQFLVAGGGGSMFMYQQSSQSIISSSYDLTVKASNDINLIPGVPGGHVRVGFDELLDTNTSNTLYQQLLGKASSGVQTSSAGPFNGGIPTGTQLMVAGGGTVTWVGIAAHSHVQN
;
A
#
# COMPACT_ATOMS: atom_id res chain seq x y z
N MET A 1 17.89 -1.30 62.89
CA MET A 1 18.80 -0.78 63.93
C MET A 1 17.98 -0.39 65.16
N PRO A 2 18.52 -0.51 66.38
CA PRO A 2 17.85 -0.01 67.57
C PRO A 2 17.65 1.51 67.48
N VAL A 3 16.45 1.98 67.85
CA VAL A 3 16.14 3.41 67.96
C VAL A 3 16.94 3.96 69.15
N PRO A 4 17.70 5.05 69.00
CA PRO A 4 18.38 5.67 70.13
C PRO A 4 17.35 6.09 71.19
N ASP A 5 17.49 5.58 72.40
CA ASP A 5 16.61 5.90 73.52
C ASP A 5 17.40 6.41 74.73
N LEU A 6 16.68 6.91 75.73
CA LEU A 6 17.24 7.35 77.01
C LEU A 6 17.43 6.19 77.99
N SER A 7 17.34 4.93 77.56
CA SER A 7 17.56 3.80 78.45
C SER A 7 19.02 3.74 78.91
N GLY A 8 19.23 3.27 80.14
CA GLY A 8 20.56 3.16 80.75
C GLY A 8 21.06 4.41 81.49
N VAL A 9 20.25 5.46 81.61
CA VAL A 9 20.53 6.60 82.50
C VAL A 9 20.10 6.23 83.94
N PRO A 10 20.94 6.47 84.98
CA PRO A 10 20.61 6.10 86.36
C PRO A 10 19.41 6.89 86.92
N PRO A 11 18.69 6.37 87.94
CA PRO A 11 17.48 6.99 88.49
C PRO A 11 17.69 8.39 89.08
N TRP A 12 18.92 8.72 89.47
CA TRP A 12 19.34 10.01 90.00
C TRP A 12 20.46 10.59 89.15
N ALA A 13 20.24 10.64 87.84
CA ALA A 13 21.20 11.10 86.88
C ALA A 13 21.73 12.49 87.23
N GLU A 14 23.05 12.62 87.27
CA GLU A 14 23.67 13.93 87.33
C GLU A 14 23.67 14.55 85.92
N PHE A 15 23.87 15.87 85.86
CA PHE A 15 23.94 16.59 84.59
C PHE A 15 24.96 15.97 83.61
N GLN A 16 26.06 15.44 84.14
CA GLN A 16 27.11 14.82 83.34
C GLN A 16 26.64 13.51 82.69
N ASP A 17 25.85 12.68 83.39
CA ASP A 17 25.28 11.44 82.83
C ASP A 17 24.34 11.75 81.65
N LEU A 18 23.52 12.79 81.80
CA LEU A 18 22.60 13.25 80.76
C LEU A 18 23.36 13.80 79.55
N LYS A 19 24.42 14.59 79.80
CA LYS A 19 25.27 15.15 78.74
C LYS A 19 25.97 14.04 77.95
N ASP A 20 26.54 13.05 78.62
CA ASP A 20 27.24 11.96 77.95
C ASP A 20 26.28 11.07 77.16
N LYS A 21 25.08 10.83 77.68
CA LYS A 21 24.03 10.12 76.94
C LYS A 21 23.57 10.89 75.70
N ILE A 22 23.40 12.21 75.79
CA ILE A 22 23.05 13.05 74.64
C ILE A 22 24.15 12.98 73.58
N ASN A 23 25.42 13.05 73.97
CA ASN A 23 26.55 12.94 73.04
C ASN A 23 26.62 11.56 72.36
N ASP A 24 26.35 10.47 73.08
CA ASP A 24 26.24 9.13 72.52
C ASP A 24 25.10 9.03 71.48
N ILE A 25 23.92 9.58 71.81
CA ILE A 25 22.78 9.63 70.88
C ILE A 25 23.13 10.45 69.62
N VAL A 26 23.73 11.63 69.78
CA VAL A 26 24.15 12.47 68.65
C VAL A 26 25.18 11.75 67.78
N SER A 27 26.16 11.08 68.39
CA SER A 27 27.15 10.28 67.67
C SER A 27 26.49 9.17 66.85
N LYS A 28 25.53 8.44 67.45
CA LYS A 28 24.77 7.39 66.77
C LYS A 28 23.92 7.94 65.62
N TYR A 29 23.27 9.08 65.79
CA TYR A 29 22.50 9.73 64.72
C TYR A 29 23.40 10.23 63.58
N ASN A 30 24.54 10.83 63.89
CA ASN A 30 25.49 11.27 62.87
C ASN A 30 26.04 10.07 62.08
N ASN A 31 26.38 8.99 62.77
CA ASN A 31 26.85 7.75 62.14
C ASN A 31 25.77 7.12 61.24
N LEU A 32 24.50 7.15 61.68
CA LEU A 32 23.36 6.73 60.87
C LEU A 32 23.21 7.60 59.62
N LEU A 33 23.19 8.92 59.77
CA LEU A 33 22.97 9.85 58.65
C LEU A 33 24.10 9.79 57.62
N VAL A 34 25.36 9.64 58.05
CA VAL A 34 26.52 9.53 57.16
C VAL A 34 26.54 8.18 56.43
N ASN A 35 26.16 7.09 57.09
CA ASN A 35 26.14 5.76 56.47
C ASN A 35 24.89 5.49 55.62
N LEU A 36 23.82 6.30 55.75
CA LEU A 36 22.66 6.21 54.85
C LEU A 36 23.00 6.62 53.42
N ASP A 37 24.00 7.48 53.23
CA ASP A 37 24.43 7.95 51.90
C ASP A 37 25.19 6.87 51.09
N SER A 38 25.63 5.78 51.74
CA SER A 38 26.40 4.69 51.13
C SER A 38 25.94 3.30 51.60
N LEU A 39 24.66 3.14 51.93
CA LEU A 39 24.14 1.89 52.44
C LEU A 39 24.21 0.78 51.37
N ASN A 40 25.01 -0.25 51.63
CA ASN A 40 25.02 -1.47 50.82
C ASN A 40 23.76 -2.29 51.11
N VAL A 41 22.71 -2.06 50.32
CA VAL A 41 21.45 -2.80 50.43
C VAL A 41 21.54 -4.06 49.55
N VAL A 42 21.57 -5.23 50.18
CA VAL A 42 21.57 -6.53 49.47
C VAL A 42 20.18 -6.86 48.92
N SER A 43 19.13 -6.54 49.68
CA SER A 43 17.74 -6.66 49.24
C SER A 43 16.89 -5.55 49.84
N LEU A 44 16.00 -5.01 49.01
CA LEU A 44 14.97 -4.07 49.43
C LEU A 44 13.62 -4.65 49.03
N THR A 45 12.83 -5.04 50.01
CA THR A 45 11.42 -5.33 49.81
C THR A 45 10.66 -4.08 50.21
N ALA A 46 10.18 -3.33 49.23
CA ALA A 46 9.42 -2.11 49.44
C ALA A 46 8.19 -2.13 48.54
N ASP A 47 7.05 -1.73 49.08
CA ASP A 47 5.81 -1.57 48.29
C ASP A 47 5.93 -0.39 47.31
N HIS A 48 6.76 0.60 47.64
CA HIS A 48 7.00 1.79 46.84
C HIS A 48 8.45 2.28 46.96
N ILE A 49 9.06 2.62 45.84
CA ILE A 49 10.40 3.23 45.77
C ILE A 49 10.28 4.56 45.02
N THR A 50 10.40 5.68 45.73
CA THR A 50 10.56 6.99 45.11
C THR A 50 12.04 7.29 44.97
N ALA A 51 12.54 7.34 43.74
CA ALA A 51 13.91 7.76 43.45
C ALA A 51 13.91 8.84 42.37
N GLY A 52 14.84 9.78 42.44
CA GLY A 52 15.06 10.73 41.35
C GLY A 52 15.72 10.04 40.15
N THR A 53 16.87 9.42 40.39
CA THR A 53 17.61 8.64 39.40
C THR A 53 18.13 7.37 40.05
N ILE A 54 17.96 6.24 39.37
CA ILE A 54 18.58 4.96 39.72
C ILE A 54 19.77 4.81 38.80
N ASP A 55 20.96 5.10 39.30
CA ASP A 55 22.21 4.85 38.59
C ASP A 55 22.69 3.44 38.95
N ALA A 56 22.57 2.51 38.00
CA ALA A 56 22.93 1.12 38.18
C ALA A 56 23.50 0.54 36.88
N ASN A 57 24.52 -0.31 37.02
CA ASN A 57 25.15 -0.99 35.89
C ASN A 57 24.17 -1.87 35.11
N VAL A 58 23.21 -2.48 35.82
CA VAL A 58 22.13 -3.28 35.24
C VAL A 58 20.85 -2.96 35.99
N VAL A 59 19.83 -2.55 35.25
CA VAL A 59 18.47 -2.39 35.76
C VAL A 59 17.58 -3.41 35.06
N THR A 60 16.89 -4.23 35.83
CA THR A 60 15.82 -5.10 35.33
C THR A 60 14.52 -4.70 36.02
N ILE A 61 13.61 -4.11 35.27
CA ILE A 61 12.24 -3.84 35.71
C ILE A 61 11.38 -4.95 35.12
N ARG A 62 10.70 -5.71 35.97
CA ARG A 62 9.80 -6.78 35.54
C ARG A 62 8.50 -6.73 36.32
N SER A 63 7.40 -6.77 35.58
CA SER A 63 6.05 -6.96 36.11
C SER A 63 5.52 -8.27 35.56
N ASP A 64 5.45 -9.29 36.41
CA ASP A 64 4.77 -10.55 36.10
C ASP A 64 3.26 -10.35 36.19
N LEU A 65 2.55 -10.75 35.14
CA LEU A 65 1.10 -10.66 34.99
C LEU A 65 0.50 -12.08 35.04
N ALA A 66 -0.83 -12.15 34.97
CA ALA A 66 -1.53 -13.44 34.97
C ALA A 66 -1.12 -14.32 33.79
N ALA A 67 -1.23 -15.64 33.97
CA ALA A 67 -0.99 -16.64 32.91
C ALA A 67 0.41 -16.56 32.25
N GLY A 68 1.44 -16.14 32.98
CA GLY A 68 2.82 -16.06 32.48
C GLY A 68 3.10 -14.85 31.59
N ALA A 69 2.13 -13.95 31.40
CA ALA A 69 2.33 -12.68 30.73
C ALA A 69 3.28 -11.78 31.54
N PHE A 70 4.01 -10.89 30.89
CA PHE A 70 4.90 -9.96 31.59
C PHE A 70 5.22 -8.70 30.78
N ILE A 71 5.65 -7.67 31.50
CA ILE A 71 6.32 -6.49 30.95
C ILE A 71 7.73 -6.45 31.53
N GLN A 72 8.74 -6.31 30.68
CA GLN A 72 10.14 -6.31 31.09
C GLN A 72 10.93 -5.20 30.39
N ILE A 73 11.78 -4.50 31.14
CA ILE A 73 12.81 -3.59 30.65
C ILE A 73 14.13 -4.02 31.26
N ASP A 74 15.11 -4.36 30.44
CA ASP A 74 16.44 -4.78 30.87
C ASP A 74 17.55 -4.36 29.89
N GLY A 75 18.77 -4.85 30.10
CA GLY A 75 19.92 -4.60 29.22
C GLY A 75 19.75 -5.12 27.78
N GLY A 76 18.71 -5.90 27.49
CA GLY A 76 18.32 -6.33 26.14
C GLY A 76 17.26 -5.45 25.47
N GLY A 77 16.62 -4.53 26.21
CA GLY A 77 15.59 -3.62 25.71
C GLY A 77 14.26 -3.74 26.45
N MET A 78 13.15 -3.50 25.76
CA MET A 78 11.79 -3.62 26.29
C MET A 78 11.07 -4.79 25.63
N ARG A 79 10.34 -5.58 26.43
CA ARG A 79 9.47 -6.65 25.94
C ARG A 79 8.12 -6.64 26.65
N ILE A 80 7.06 -6.93 25.90
CA ILE A 80 5.72 -7.24 26.41
C ILE A 80 5.33 -8.61 25.89
N ASN A 81 5.03 -9.53 26.81
CA ASN A 81 4.66 -10.91 26.50
C ASN A 81 3.25 -11.20 27.00
N ASN A 82 2.43 -11.85 26.18
CA ASN A 82 1.04 -12.17 26.51
C ASN A 82 0.85 -13.51 27.26
N GLY A 83 1.95 -14.13 27.72
CA GLY A 83 1.96 -15.45 28.35
C GLY A 83 2.29 -16.59 27.38
N SER A 84 2.38 -16.30 26.09
CA SER A 84 2.79 -17.26 25.06
C SER A 84 3.92 -16.71 24.18
N TYR A 85 3.86 -15.44 23.80
CA TYR A 85 4.88 -14.81 22.94
C TYR A 85 4.96 -13.29 23.15
N ASP A 86 6.01 -12.67 22.61
CA ASP A 86 6.23 -11.23 22.68
C ASP A 86 5.33 -10.51 21.65
N THR A 87 4.41 -9.68 22.14
CA THR A 87 3.52 -8.85 21.32
C THR A 87 4.15 -7.50 20.99
N PHE A 88 5.17 -7.11 21.76
CA PHE A 88 5.97 -5.90 21.55
C PHE A 88 7.41 -6.16 21.98
N THR A 89 8.37 -5.78 21.13
CA THR A 89 9.78 -5.68 21.51
C THR A 89 10.38 -4.38 20.98
N ALA A 90 11.19 -3.72 21.79
CA ALA A 90 12.08 -2.65 21.36
C ALA A 90 13.49 -3.00 21.83
N ASN A 91 14.40 -3.29 20.90
CA ASN A 91 15.75 -3.76 21.25
C ASN A 91 16.73 -2.59 21.44
N ILE A 92 17.94 -2.91 21.89
CA ILE A 92 19.03 -1.94 22.12
C ILE A 92 19.48 -1.18 20.85
N ASN A 93 19.14 -1.66 19.66
CA ASN A 93 19.46 -1.01 18.39
C ASN A 93 18.34 -0.06 17.92
N GLY A 94 17.25 0.09 18.67
CA GLY A 94 16.11 0.96 18.33
C GLY A 94 15.08 0.36 17.38
N TYR A 95 15.21 -0.94 17.05
CA TYR A 95 14.21 -1.63 16.22
C TYR A 95 13.02 -2.06 17.05
N VAL A 96 11.82 -1.82 16.51
CA VAL A 96 10.54 -2.14 17.14
C VAL A 96 9.85 -3.24 16.34
N THR A 97 9.44 -4.32 17.02
CA THR A 97 8.59 -5.37 16.45
C THR A 97 7.30 -5.49 17.24
N MET A 98 6.18 -5.46 16.53
CA MET A 98 4.82 -5.56 17.09
C MET A 98 4.08 -6.73 16.43
N THR A 99 3.80 -7.79 17.19
CA THR A 99 3.25 -9.06 16.67
C THR A 99 1.81 -9.26 17.11
N GLY A 100 0.92 -9.54 16.16
CA GLY A 100 -0.53 -9.60 16.42
C GLY A 100 -1.09 -8.24 16.85
N ALA A 101 -0.28 -7.19 16.67
CA ALA A 101 -0.72 -5.84 16.86
C ALA A 101 -1.72 -5.56 15.77
N LEU A 102 -2.95 -5.41 16.20
CA LEU A 102 -3.89 -4.59 15.49
C LEU A 102 -3.28 -3.18 15.49
N ILE A 103 -2.45 -2.90 14.47
CA ILE A 103 -2.01 -1.55 14.16
C ILE A 103 -3.20 -0.92 13.49
N ARG A 104 -4.09 -0.49 14.37
CA ARG A 104 -5.18 0.39 14.07
C ARG A 104 -4.73 1.75 14.56
N SER A 105 -4.87 2.74 13.69
CA SER A 105 -4.71 4.13 14.11
C SER A 105 -5.69 4.53 15.22
N GLN A 106 -6.83 3.83 15.35
CA GLN A 106 -7.90 4.08 16.34
C GLN A 106 -8.91 2.92 16.35
N SER A 107 -9.90 2.89 17.26
CA SER A 107 -10.86 1.78 17.43
C SER A 107 -12.01 1.72 16.40
N GLY A 108 -12.08 2.61 15.40
CA GLY A 108 -13.14 2.67 14.39
C GLY A 108 -12.67 3.10 12.99
N TYR A 109 -13.52 2.97 11.96
CA TYR A 109 -13.18 3.34 10.58
C TYR A 109 -13.23 4.87 10.34
N PRO A 110 -12.43 5.42 9.40
CA PRO A 110 -11.37 4.77 8.66
C PRO A 110 -10.22 4.48 9.63
N MET A 111 -9.93 3.20 9.77
CA MET A 111 -8.75 2.72 10.44
C MET A 111 -7.86 2.25 9.31
N VAL A 112 -6.61 2.70 9.27
CA VAL A 112 -5.58 1.92 8.57
C VAL A 112 -5.39 0.76 9.48
N VAL A 113 -6.06 -0.31 9.11
CA VAL A 113 -5.80 -1.58 9.72
C VAL A 113 -4.68 -2.16 8.89
N MET A 114 -3.52 -2.25 9.51
CA MET A 114 -2.72 -3.45 9.29
C MET A 114 -3.43 -4.52 10.12
N ASP A 115 -4.63 -4.90 9.65
CA ASP A 115 -5.39 -5.96 10.26
C ASP A 115 -4.73 -7.22 9.73
N PRO A 116 -4.11 -8.03 10.58
CA PRO A 116 -3.80 -9.38 10.13
C PRO A 116 -5.07 -10.16 9.68
N ASN A 117 -6.30 -9.66 9.91
CA ASN A 117 -7.54 -10.41 9.74
C ASN A 117 -8.54 -9.95 8.64
N SER A 118 -8.49 -8.72 8.08
CA SER A 118 -9.60 -8.21 7.23
C SER A 118 -9.22 -7.36 5.98
N ASP A 119 -8.16 -6.56 5.99
CA ASP A 119 -7.59 -5.90 4.80
C ASP A 119 -6.08 -6.19 4.79
N LEU A 120 -5.55 -6.70 3.68
CA LEU A 120 -4.26 -7.39 3.70
C LEU A 120 -3.09 -6.42 3.81
N ILE A 121 -3.07 -5.40 2.95
CA ILE A 121 -1.96 -4.44 2.85
C ILE A 121 -2.49 -3.15 2.25
N GLY A 122 -2.07 -2.02 2.81
CA GLY A 122 -2.30 -0.72 2.19
C GLY A 122 -1.07 0.17 2.28
N ALA A 123 -0.73 0.78 1.15
CA ALA A 123 0.20 1.89 1.07
C ALA A 123 -0.60 3.11 0.59
N TYR A 124 -0.83 4.04 1.51
CA TYR A 124 -1.69 5.19 1.26
C TYR A 124 -0.82 6.42 1.05
N ALA A 125 -0.90 7.03 -0.14
CA ALA A 125 -0.42 8.40 -0.33
C ALA A 125 -1.49 9.39 0.16
N SER A 126 -2.78 9.06 -0.03
CA SER A 126 -3.96 9.74 0.52
C SER A 126 -5.17 8.78 0.66
N PRO A 127 -6.24 9.15 1.38
CA PRO A 127 -7.44 8.32 1.53
C PRO A 127 -8.19 8.00 0.23
N SER A 128 -8.02 8.79 -0.84
CA SER A 128 -8.57 8.54 -2.18
C SER A 128 -7.49 8.26 -3.22
N SER A 129 -6.22 8.20 -2.78
CA SER A 129 -5.05 7.90 -3.61
C SER A 129 -4.14 6.93 -2.89
N TYR A 130 -4.41 5.67 -3.10
CA TYR A 130 -3.75 4.61 -2.38
C TYR A 130 -3.58 3.42 -3.28
N ILE A 131 -2.71 2.56 -2.80
CA ILE A 131 -2.56 1.23 -3.29
C ILE A 131 -2.99 0.34 -2.14
N THR A 132 -4.09 -0.39 -2.32
CA THR A 132 -4.51 -1.37 -1.34
C THR A 132 -4.70 -2.73 -1.98
N ILE A 133 -4.60 -3.74 -1.12
CA ILE A 133 -4.91 -5.11 -1.40
C ILE A 133 -6.04 -5.49 -0.45
N ASN A 134 -7.26 -5.51 -0.97
CA ASN A 134 -8.46 -5.76 -0.17
C ASN A 134 -9.08 -7.10 -0.63
N PRO A 135 -9.67 -7.91 0.26
CA PRO A 135 -10.48 -9.03 -0.19
C PRO A 135 -11.62 -8.53 -1.09
N THR A 136 -11.89 -9.22 -2.20
CA THR A 136 -13.04 -8.89 -3.04
C THR A 136 -14.33 -9.28 -2.32
N ALA A 137 -15.39 -8.49 -2.48
CA ALA A 137 -16.70 -8.75 -1.89
C ALA A 137 -17.36 -10.06 -2.38
N SER A 138 -16.85 -10.67 -3.44
CA SER A 138 -17.23 -12.01 -3.89
C SER A 138 -16.35 -13.08 -3.21
N PRO A 139 -16.91 -14.17 -2.65
CA PRO A 139 -16.14 -15.29 -2.12
C PRO A 139 -15.39 -16.07 -3.22
N VAL A 140 -15.64 -15.74 -4.50
CA VAL A 140 -15.00 -16.33 -5.66
C VAL A 140 -14.21 -15.23 -6.37
N GLY A 141 -13.03 -14.89 -5.85
CA GLY A 141 -12.16 -13.86 -6.43
C GLY A 141 -10.85 -13.71 -5.65
N SER A 142 -9.78 -13.28 -6.33
CA SER A 142 -8.57 -12.85 -5.65
C SER A 142 -8.82 -11.53 -4.91
N PRO A 143 -8.08 -11.21 -3.83
CA PRO A 143 -8.01 -9.84 -3.36
C PRO A 143 -7.74 -8.89 -4.52
N GLN A 144 -8.40 -7.73 -4.48
CA GLN A 144 -8.22 -6.71 -5.50
C GLN A 144 -7.03 -5.85 -5.13
N PHE A 145 -6.14 -5.69 -6.11
CA PHE A 145 -5.20 -4.60 -6.11
C PHE A 145 -5.95 -3.37 -6.60
N LEU A 146 -6.17 -2.43 -5.69
CA LEU A 146 -6.92 -1.21 -5.96
C LEU A 146 -5.94 -0.05 -5.99
N VAL A 147 -5.84 0.59 -7.15
CA VAL A 147 -5.25 1.91 -7.30
C VAL A 147 -6.38 2.89 -7.38
N ALA A 148 -6.61 3.64 -6.31
CA ALA A 148 -7.59 4.72 -6.33
C ALA A 148 -6.91 6.05 -6.70
N GLY A 149 -7.66 6.95 -7.34
CA GLY A 149 -7.33 8.36 -7.54
C GLY A 149 -8.57 9.23 -7.38
N GLY A 150 -8.42 10.55 -7.19
CA GLY A 150 -9.53 11.45 -6.83
C GLY A 150 -10.69 11.54 -7.83
N GLY A 151 -10.47 11.15 -9.08
CA GLY A 151 -11.50 11.08 -10.11
C GLY A 151 -12.12 9.69 -10.25
N GLY A 152 -11.39 8.61 -9.96
CA GLY A 152 -11.78 7.25 -10.28
C GLY A 152 -10.79 6.20 -9.77
N SER A 153 -11.12 4.94 -9.97
CA SER A 153 -10.28 3.83 -9.52
C SER A 153 -9.89 2.92 -10.67
N MET A 154 -8.81 2.20 -10.46
CA MET A 154 -8.45 1.03 -11.22
C MET A 154 -8.35 -0.12 -10.23
N PHE A 155 -9.06 -1.20 -10.52
CA PHE A 155 -8.89 -2.43 -9.78
C PHE A 155 -8.37 -3.52 -10.72
N MET A 156 -7.45 -4.30 -10.17
CA MET A 156 -6.92 -5.48 -10.78
C MET A 156 -7.22 -6.65 -9.86
N TYR A 157 -8.02 -7.59 -10.36
CA TYR A 157 -8.32 -8.81 -9.64
C TYR A 157 -8.56 -9.95 -10.61
N GLN A 158 -8.53 -11.17 -10.11
CA GLN A 158 -8.94 -12.36 -10.83
C GLN A 158 -10.29 -12.83 -10.30
N GLN A 159 -11.21 -13.15 -11.20
CA GLN A 159 -12.48 -13.76 -10.87
C GLN A 159 -12.71 -14.94 -11.80
N SER A 160 -12.85 -16.13 -11.23
CA SER A 160 -12.96 -17.38 -12.00
C SER A 160 -11.79 -17.54 -12.99
N SER A 161 -12.06 -17.64 -14.30
CA SER A 161 -11.08 -17.77 -15.39
C SER A 161 -10.66 -16.43 -16.03
N GLN A 162 -11.00 -15.30 -15.40
CA GLN A 162 -10.77 -13.97 -15.97
C GLN A 162 -9.89 -13.13 -15.05
N SER A 163 -8.82 -12.57 -15.61
CA SER A 163 -8.11 -11.44 -15.02
C SER A 163 -8.79 -10.16 -15.49
N ILE A 164 -9.22 -9.34 -14.55
CA ILE A 164 -9.95 -8.11 -14.80
C ILE A 164 -9.04 -6.95 -14.40
N ILE A 165 -8.75 -6.11 -15.39
CA ILE A 165 -8.30 -4.74 -15.17
C ILE A 165 -9.47 -3.88 -15.56
N SER A 166 -10.02 -3.15 -14.61
CA SER A 166 -11.16 -2.28 -14.88
C SER A 166 -10.95 -0.95 -14.20
N SER A 167 -11.40 0.10 -14.90
CA SER A 167 -11.37 1.45 -14.42
C SER A 167 -12.74 2.07 -14.55
N SER A 168 -13.07 2.98 -13.64
CA SER A 168 -14.32 3.73 -13.68
C SER A 168 -14.33 4.84 -14.74
N TYR A 169 -13.19 5.13 -15.39
CA TYR A 169 -13.02 6.10 -16.47
C TYR A 169 -12.13 5.50 -17.57
N ASP A 170 -11.75 6.33 -18.53
CA ASP A 170 -10.81 6.01 -19.57
C ASP A 170 -9.52 5.40 -19.01
N LEU A 171 -9.30 4.12 -19.31
CA LEU A 171 -8.05 3.44 -19.05
C LEU A 171 -7.05 3.76 -20.16
N THR A 172 -6.10 4.65 -19.89
CA THR A 172 -5.04 4.97 -20.85
C THR A 172 -3.80 4.10 -20.61
N VAL A 173 -3.47 3.22 -21.55
CA VAL A 173 -2.23 2.43 -21.54
C VAL A 173 -1.20 3.13 -22.43
N LYS A 174 -0.10 3.61 -21.82
CA LYS A 174 1.02 4.24 -22.54
C LYS A 174 2.27 3.38 -22.43
N ALA A 175 2.91 3.10 -23.56
CA ALA A 175 4.21 2.46 -23.62
C ALA A 175 5.21 3.40 -24.32
N SER A 176 6.47 3.36 -23.91
CA SER A 176 7.53 4.11 -24.60
C SER A 176 7.83 3.54 -26.00
N ASN A 177 7.51 2.27 -26.22
CA ASN A 177 7.59 1.56 -27.49
C ASN A 177 6.20 0.97 -27.80
N ASP A 178 6.13 -0.30 -28.15
CA ASP A 178 4.88 -0.95 -28.57
C ASP A 178 4.06 -1.52 -27.39
N ILE A 179 2.74 -1.53 -27.55
CA ILE A 179 1.82 -2.33 -26.73
C ILE A 179 1.57 -3.65 -27.47
N ASN A 180 2.04 -4.76 -26.89
CA ASN A 180 1.88 -6.07 -27.48
C ASN A 180 0.73 -6.84 -26.82
N LEU A 181 -0.35 -7.08 -27.57
CA LEU A 181 -1.51 -7.84 -27.11
C LEU A 181 -1.47 -9.24 -27.74
N ILE A 182 -0.99 -10.23 -26.97
CA ILE A 182 -0.88 -11.63 -27.43
C ILE A 182 -1.80 -12.52 -26.59
N PRO A 183 -2.73 -13.25 -27.21
CA PRO A 183 -3.52 -14.26 -26.52
C PRO A 183 -2.64 -15.37 -25.96
N GLY A 184 -2.86 -15.78 -24.72
CA GLY A 184 -2.00 -16.75 -24.02
C GLY A 184 -2.14 -18.21 -24.48
N VAL A 185 -3.02 -18.50 -25.45
CA VAL A 185 -3.26 -19.86 -25.96
C VAL A 185 -3.24 -19.88 -27.49
N PRO A 186 -2.76 -20.97 -28.12
CA PRO A 186 -2.87 -21.16 -29.56
C PRO A 186 -4.34 -21.03 -30.01
N GLY A 187 -4.58 -20.22 -31.05
CA GLY A 187 -5.93 -19.93 -31.52
C GLY A 187 -6.73 -18.95 -30.65
N GLY A 188 -6.12 -18.37 -29.61
CA GLY A 188 -6.68 -17.23 -28.91
C GLY A 188 -6.69 -15.99 -29.81
N HIS A 189 -7.57 -15.04 -29.50
CA HIS A 189 -7.69 -13.79 -30.24
C HIS A 189 -7.78 -12.60 -29.29
N VAL A 190 -7.18 -11.47 -29.70
CA VAL A 190 -7.50 -10.17 -29.11
C VAL A 190 -8.84 -9.75 -29.69
N ARG A 191 -9.83 -9.54 -28.82
CA ARG A 191 -11.18 -9.17 -29.24
C ARG A 191 -11.35 -7.67 -29.00
N VAL A 192 -11.59 -6.93 -30.06
CA VAL A 192 -11.96 -5.51 -30.03
C VAL A 192 -13.04 -5.30 -31.09
N GLY A 193 -14.17 -4.68 -30.72
CA GLY A 193 -15.20 -4.32 -31.70
C GLY A 193 -14.66 -3.29 -32.68
N PHE A 194 -14.91 -3.45 -33.98
CA PHE A 194 -14.50 -2.45 -34.97
C PHE A 194 -15.30 -1.15 -34.82
N ASP A 195 -16.47 -1.22 -34.22
CA ASP A 195 -17.30 -0.11 -33.79
C ASP A 195 -16.77 0.57 -32.51
N GLU A 196 -15.86 -0.06 -31.77
CA GLU A 196 -15.21 0.50 -30.58
C GLU A 196 -13.85 1.14 -30.89
N LEU A 197 -13.25 0.83 -32.04
CA LEU A 197 -12.01 1.44 -32.51
C LEU A 197 -12.27 2.80 -33.15
N LEU A 198 -12.13 3.87 -32.38
CA LEU A 198 -12.33 5.25 -32.83
C LEU A 198 -11.04 5.87 -33.40
N ASP A 199 -11.10 6.44 -34.60
CA ASP A 199 -10.06 7.35 -35.11
C ASP A 199 -10.27 8.75 -34.51
N THR A 200 -9.31 9.20 -33.70
CA THR A 200 -9.41 10.47 -32.98
C THR A 200 -9.29 11.71 -33.87
N ASN A 201 -8.83 11.57 -35.12
CA ASN A 201 -8.76 12.71 -36.06
C ASN A 201 -10.09 12.95 -36.78
N THR A 202 -10.80 11.87 -37.12
CA THR A 202 -12.03 11.93 -37.92
C THR A 202 -13.29 11.70 -37.10
N SER A 203 -13.16 11.25 -35.84
CA SER A 203 -14.27 10.83 -34.96
C SER A 203 -15.15 9.73 -35.56
N ASN A 204 -14.64 9.01 -36.55
CA ASN A 204 -15.31 7.85 -37.13
C ASN A 204 -14.73 6.58 -36.54
N THR A 205 -15.58 5.59 -36.30
CA THR A 205 -15.13 4.25 -35.90
C THR A 205 -14.56 3.52 -37.11
N LEU A 206 -13.67 2.55 -36.87
CA LEU A 206 -13.12 1.71 -37.93
C LEU A 206 -14.24 1.05 -38.73
N TYR A 207 -15.31 0.62 -38.06
CA TYR A 207 -16.51 0.08 -38.72
C TYR A 207 -17.15 1.09 -39.69
N GLN A 208 -17.35 2.35 -39.28
CA GLN A 208 -17.89 3.40 -40.16
C GLN A 208 -16.98 3.68 -41.37
N GLN A 209 -15.67 3.70 -41.17
CA GLN A 209 -14.71 3.90 -42.26
C GLN A 209 -14.73 2.72 -43.24
N LEU A 210 -14.83 1.49 -42.74
CA LEU A 210 -14.94 0.28 -43.57
C LEU A 210 -16.25 0.25 -44.36
N LEU A 211 -17.37 0.58 -43.72
CA LEU A 211 -18.66 0.74 -44.41
C LEU A 211 -18.60 1.83 -45.48
N GLY A 212 -18.02 2.99 -45.14
CA GLY A 212 -17.84 4.09 -46.08
C GLY A 212 -17.03 3.70 -47.30
N LYS A 213 -15.94 2.92 -47.12
CA LYS A 213 -15.15 2.37 -48.24
C LYS A 213 -15.95 1.34 -49.05
N ALA A 214 -16.65 0.42 -48.40
CA ALA A 214 -17.49 -0.55 -49.08
C ALA A 214 -18.56 0.15 -49.94
N SER A 215 -19.26 1.15 -49.39
CA SER A 215 -20.24 1.93 -50.13
C SER A 215 -19.64 2.86 -51.20
N SER A 216 -18.44 3.40 -50.98
CA SER A 216 -17.74 4.22 -51.99
C SER A 216 -17.22 3.36 -53.16
N GLY A 217 -16.89 2.09 -52.91
CA GLY A 217 -16.59 1.09 -53.94
C GLY A 217 -17.82 0.64 -54.75
N VAL A 218 -19.02 0.78 -54.19
CA VAL A 218 -20.29 0.49 -54.90
C VAL A 218 -20.60 1.54 -55.98
N GLN A 219 -19.96 2.72 -55.94
CA GLN A 219 -20.05 3.71 -57.01
C GLN A 219 -18.66 4.15 -57.48
N THR A 220 -18.05 3.37 -58.38
CA THR A 220 -17.23 4.04 -59.40
C THR A 220 -18.19 4.92 -60.19
N SER A 221 -17.96 6.24 -60.21
CA SER A 221 -18.67 7.13 -61.13
C SER A 221 -18.64 6.51 -62.53
N SER A 222 -19.73 6.64 -63.30
CA SER A 222 -19.74 6.23 -64.70
C SER A 222 -18.48 6.80 -65.34
N ALA A 223 -17.58 5.93 -65.75
CA ALA A 223 -16.36 6.38 -66.38
C ALA A 223 -16.81 6.98 -67.71
N GLY A 224 -16.75 8.31 -67.81
CA GLY A 224 -17.17 9.04 -69.01
C GLY A 224 -16.42 8.49 -70.23
N PRO A 225 -16.94 8.70 -71.45
CA PRO A 225 -16.34 8.12 -72.64
C PRO A 225 -14.85 8.48 -72.71
N PHE A 226 -13.99 7.48 -72.56
CA PHE A 226 -12.56 7.67 -72.67
C PHE A 226 -12.22 7.79 -74.15
N ASN A 227 -11.40 8.79 -74.46
CA ASN A 227 -10.88 8.96 -75.81
C ASN A 227 -9.84 7.87 -76.16
N GLY A 228 -9.33 7.12 -75.18
CA GLY A 228 -8.33 6.08 -75.39
C GLY A 228 -7.02 6.61 -75.98
N GLY A 229 -6.72 7.91 -75.80
CA GLY A 229 -5.61 8.60 -76.47
C GLY A 229 -5.92 9.09 -77.89
N ILE A 230 -7.14 8.88 -78.40
CA ILE A 230 -7.59 9.29 -79.73
C ILE A 230 -8.74 10.31 -79.58
N PRO A 231 -8.59 11.58 -80.01
CA PRO A 231 -9.66 12.56 -79.90
C PRO A 231 -10.98 12.10 -80.53
N THR A 232 -12.11 12.27 -79.83
CA THR A 232 -13.44 11.98 -80.38
C THR A 232 -13.68 12.80 -81.64
N GLY A 233 -14.21 12.18 -82.69
CA GLY A 233 -14.34 12.77 -84.02
C GLY A 233 -13.18 12.47 -84.96
N THR A 234 -12.09 11.87 -84.47
CA THR A 234 -10.98 11.40 -85.33
C THR A 234 -11.52 10.37 -86.32
N GLN A 235 -11.26 10.57 -87.61
CA GLN A 235 -11.56 9.59 -88.63
C GLN A 235 -10.44 8.56 -88.71
N LEU A 236 -10.77 7.32 -88.35
CA LEU A 236 -9.85 6.18 -88.43
C LEU A 236 -10.08 5.48 -89.76
N MET A 237 -9.01 5.26 -90.52
CA MET A 237 -9.10 4.58 -91.81
C MET A 237 -9.32 3.08 -91.59
N VAL A 238 -10.28 2.49 -92.30
CA VAL A 238 -10.55 1.05 -92.21
C VAL A 238 -9.77 0.33 -93.30
N ALA A 239 -9.22 -0.84 -92.97
CA ALA A 239 -8.62 -1.73 -93.96
C ALA A 239 -9.68 -2.13 -95.01
N GLY A 240 -9.47 -1.73 -96.27
CA GLY A 240 -10.45 -1.88 -97.35
C GLY A 240 -10.97 -0.56 -97.94
N GLY A 241 -10.61 0.58 -97.35
CA GLY A 241 -11.03 1.91 -97.80
C GLY A 241 -12.24 2.43 -97.03
N GLY A 242 -12.29 3.75 -96.83
CA GLY A 242 -13.29 4.43 -96.01
C GLY A 242 -12.78 4.77 -94.60
N THR A 243 -13.62 5.50 -93.85
CA THR A 243 -13.31 6.00 -92.51
C THR A 243 -14.42 5.69 -91.53
N VAL A 244 -14.07 5.34 -90.30
CA VAL A 244 -15.00 5.33 -89.16
C VAL A 244 -14.66 6.48 -88.22
N THR A 245 -15.69 7.19 -87.75
CA THR A 245 -15.50 8.25 -86.76
C THR A 245 -15.34 7.61 -85.40
N TRP A 246 -14.21 7.86 -84.74
CA TRP A 246 -14.00 7.46 -83.35
C TRP A 246 -14.96 8.23 -82.44
N VAL A 247 -15.89 7.51 -81.82
CA VAL A 247 -16.88 8.09 -80.89
C VAL A 247 -16.47 7.94 -79.42
N GLY A 248 -15.25 7.45 -79.16
CA GLY A 248 -14.77 7.11 -77.83
C GLY A 248 -15.10 5.66 -77.42
N ILE A 249 -14.54 5.23 -76.30
CA ILE A 249 -14.93 3.99 -75.62
C ILE A 249 -16.27 4.26 -74.94
N ALA A 250 -17.26 3.39 -75.14
CA ALA A 250 -18.57 3.51 -74.50
C ALA A 250 -18.42 3.60 -72.97
N ALA A 251 -19.24 4.46 -72.35
CA ALA A 251 -19.31 4.54 -70.90
C ALA A 251 -19.66 3.15 -70.34
N HIS A 252 -18.88 2.70 -69.38
CA HIS A 252 -19.10 1.45 -68.68
C HIS A 252 -18.91 1.68 -67.18
N SER A 253 -19.51 0.80 -66.37
CA SER A 253 -19.32 0.76 -64.93
C SER A 253 -18.74 -0.59 -64.53
N HIS A 254 -18.00 -0.61 -63.43
CA HIS A 254 -17.59 -1.83 -62.77
C HIS A 254 -18.39 -1.96 -61.48
N VAL A 255 -19.00 -3.13 -61.26
CA VAL A 255 -19.54 -3.47 -59.94
C VAL A 255 -18.40 -4.07 -59.14
N GLN A 256 -17.87 -3.33 -58.18
CA GLN A 256 -16.99 -3.89 -57.16
C GLN A 256 -17.88 -4.31 -56.00
N ASN A 257 -17.92 -5.61 -55.72
CA ASN A 257 -18.57 -6.18 -54.54
C ASN A 257 -17.61 -6.15 -53.35
#